data_AF-A0A1X2G6J3-F1
#
_entry.id   AF-A0A1X2G6J3-F1
#
_cell.length_a   1.000
_cell.length_b   1.000
_cell.length_c   1.000
_cell.angle_alpha   90.00
_cell.angle_beta   90.00
_cell.angle_gamma   90.00
#
_symmetry.space_group_name_H-M   'P 1'
#
loop_
_entity.id
_entity.type
_entity.pdbx_description
1 polymer ?
#
loop_
_entity_poly.entity_id
_entity_poly.type
_entity_poly.pdbx_seq_one_letter_code
_entity_poly.pdbx_strand_id
1 'polypeptide(L)'
;MRYRRQSGNLATSSTLVPPECSLLHIGINSVTKRLESMIRNPTVPNDHVPVVFICKRDVLPQQIGLHILTMTALARVKLVQLPAEAQKPISIALRRGTTQLSMMLVELACSSELVNFRQDVECVPSVDAKWLSQSGYEQFNTKVIISKSQ
;
A
#
# COMPACT_ATOMS: atom_id res chain seq x y z
N MET A 1 -40.28 -31.98 40.12
CA MET A 1 -39.11 -31.16 40.52
C MET A 1 -38.36 -30.71 39.27
N ARG A 2 -38.46 -29.43 38.89
CA ARG A 2 -37.69 -28.81 37.80
C ARG A 2 -36.95 -27.63 38.42
N TYR A 3 -35.62 -27.69 38.49
CA TYR A 3 -34.79 -26.63 39.04
C TYR A 3 -34.54 -25.55 37.99
N ARG A 4 -35.09 -24.36 38.24
CA ARG A 4 -34.84 -23.10 37.55
C ARG A 4 -33.54 -22.50 38.11
N ARG A 5 -32.47 -22.41 37.32
CA ARG A 5 -31.29 -21.59 37.66
C ARG A 5 -31.45 -20.21 37.00
N GLN A 6 -31.44 -19.16 37.82
CA GLN A 6 -31.22 -17.78 37.39
C GLN A 6 -29.77 -17.38 37.66
N SER A 7 -29.28 -16.50 36.78
CA SER A 7 -28.28 -15.45 37.01
C SER A 7 -26.83 -15.85 37.25
N GLY A 8 -26.02 -15.61 36.22
CA GLY A 8 -24.61 -15.28 36.34
C GLY A 8 -24.26 -14.32 35.20
N ASN A 9 -24.28 -13.02 35.49
CA ASN A 9 -23.70 -11.98 34.65
C ASN A 9 -22.21 -12.29 34.44
N LEU A 10 -21.88 -12.91 33.31
CA LEU A 10 -20.52 -12.89 32.81
C LEU A 10 -20.44 -11.70 31.86
N ALA A 11 -19.82 -10.64 32.38
CA ALA A 11 -19.41 -9.48 31.61
C ALA A 11 -18.81 -9.96 30.28
N THR A 12 -19.55 -9.76 29.20
CA THR A 12 -18.97 -9.67 27.87
C THR A 12 -17.98 -8.52 27.97
N SER A 13 -16.70 -8.86 28.16
CA SER A 13 -15.64 -7.90 27.85
C SER A 13 -15.79 -7.61 26.38
N SER A 14 -16.52 -6.55 26.07
CA SER A 14 -16.40 -5.82 24.84
C SER A 14 -14.93 -5.44 24.76
N THR A 15 -14.15 -6.30 24.11
CA THR A 15 -12.85 -5.90 23.59
C THR A 15 -13.22 -4.84 22.57
N LEU A 16 -13.22 -3.59 23.03
CA LEU A 16 -13.40 -2.40 22.23
C LEU A 16 -12.37 -2.51 21.10
N VAL A 17 -12.83 -2.96 19.94
CA VAL A 17 -12.10 -2.79 18.69
C VAL A 17 -11.95 -1.28 18.55
N PRO A 18 -10.73 -0.71 18.62
CA PRO A 18 -10.57 0.72 18.47
C PRO A 18 -11.08 1.11 17.07
N PRO A 19 -11.72 2.29 16.94
CA PRO A 19 -12.45 2.66 15.75
C PRO A 19 -11.49 2.78 14.56
N GLU A 20 -11.70 1.91 13.57
CA GLU A 20 -11.33 2.00 12.15
C GLU A 20 -10.04 2.77 11.80
N CYS A 21 -8.92 2.39 12.41
CA CYS A 21 -7.60 2.87 12.00
C CYS A 21 -7.21 2.26 10.66
N SER A 22 -7.19 3.08 9.61
CA SER A 22 -6.43 2.94 8.36
C SER A 22 -6.07 1.50 7.93
N LEU A 23 -6.69 1.01 6.85
CA LEU A 23 -6.37 -0.32 6.31
C LEU A 23 -4.90 -0.38 5.89
N LEU A 24 -4.18 -1.31 6.50
CA LEU A 24 -2.76 -1.52 6.31
C LEU A 24 -2.51 -2.86 5.61
N HIS A 25 -2.00 -2.81 4.40
CA HIS A 25 -1.60 -3.99 3.63
C HIS A 25 -0.07 -4.03 3.52
N ILE A 26 0.54 -5.14 3.91
CA ILE A 26 2.01 -5.26 3.95
C ILE A 26 2.47 -6.46 3.13
N GLY A 27 3.45 -6.22 2.26
CA GLY A 27 4.04 -7.20 1.37
C GLY A 27 3.39 -7.19 -0.01
N ILE A 28 4.18 -7.52 -1.02
CA ILE A 28 3.83 -7.41 -2.44
C ILE A 28 2.47 -8.06 -2.72
N ASN A 29 2.26 -9.32 -2.32
CA ASN A 29 1.03 -10.05 -2.60
C ASN A 29 -0.23 -9.43 -1.98
N SER A 30 -0.12 -8.83 -0.79
CA SER A 30 -1.27 -8.19 -0.14
C SER A 30 -1.61 -6.88 -0.83
N VAL A 31 -0.57 -6.11 -1.17
CA VAL A 31 -0.69 -4.83 -1.87
C VAL A 31 -1.24 -5.02 -3.28
N THR A 32 -0.72 -5.97 -4.06
CA THR A 32 -1.19 -6.21 -5.44
C THR A 32 -2.63 -6.69 -5.46
N LYS A 33 -3.05 -7.59 -4.57
CA LYS A 33 -4.46 -8.01 -4.45
C LYS A 33 -5.39 -6.82 -4.17
N ARG A 34 -4.96 -5.89 -3.31
CA ARG A 34 -5.75 -4.69 -3.01
C ARG A 34 -5.80 -3.73 -4.18
N LEU A 35 -4.66 -3.46 -4.83
CA LEU A 35 -4.60 -2.64 -6.04
C LEU A 35 -5.48 -3.22 -7.15
N GLU A 36 -5.47 -4.54 -7.35
CA GLU A 36 -6.35 -5.20 -8.32
C GLU A 36 -7.82 -4.97 -8.01
N SER A 37 -8.20 -5.08 -6.73
CA SER A 37 -9.56 -4.78 -6.28
C SER A 37 -9.95 -3.32 -6.56
N MET A 38 -9.05 -2.37 -6.36
CA MET A 38 -9.30 -0.94 -6.60
C MET A 38 -9.41 -0.62 -8.11
N ILE A 39 -8.64 -1.30 -8.94
CA ILE A 39 -8.71 -1.17 -10.41
C ILE A 39 -10.05 -1.71 -10.93
N ARG A 40 -10.48 -2.88 -10.44
CA ARG A 40 -11.74 -3.51 -10.85
C ARG A 40 -12.96 -2.75 -10.34
N ASN A 41 -12.90 -2.32 -9.08
CA ASN A 41 -13.99 -1.61 -8.40
C ASN A 41 -13.44 -0.28 -7.87
N PRO A 42 -13.53 0.81 -8.66
CA PRO A 42 -13.08 2.14 -8.26
C PRO A 42 -14.07 2.78 -7.28
N THR A 43 -14.26 2.16 -6.12
CA THR A 43 -15.06 2.67 -5.00
C THR A 43 -14.12 2.90 -3.83
N VAL A 44 -13.15 3.80 -4.01
CA VAL A 44 -12.43 4.35 -2.86
C VAL A 44 -13.32 5.44 -2.30
N PRO A 45 -13.75 5.37 -1.03
CA PRO A 45 -14.55 6.44 -0.46
C PRO A 45 -13.74 7.74 -0.52
N ASN A 46 -14.38 8.87 -0.85
CA ASN A 46 -13.71 10.18 -1.00
C ASN A 46 -12.90 10.60 0.25
N ASP A 47 -13.23 10.01 1.40
CA ASP A 47 -12.61 10.31 2.68
C ASP A 47 -11.30 9.55 2.93
N HIS A 48 -10.93 8.62 2.05
CA HIS A 48 -9.69 7.84 2.15
C HIS A 48 -8.66 8.25 1.10
N VAL A 49 -7.42 8.43 1.55
CA VAL A 49 -6.26 8.69 0.67
C VAL A 49 -5.38 7.43 0.66
N PRO A 50 -5.44 6.60 -0.40
CA PRO A 50 -4.58 5.44 -0.53
C PRO A 50 -3.17 5.85 -0.96
N VAL A 51 -2.16 5.31 -0.29
CA VAL A 51 -0.75 5.55 -0.61
C VAL A 51 0.05 4.25 -0.49
N VAL A 52 0.85 3.95 -1.50
CA VAL A 52 1.83 2.85 -1.50
C VAL A 52 3.20 3.39 -1.13
N PHE A 53 3.79 2.82 -0.10
CA PHE A 53 5.19 3.00 0.28
C PHE A 53 6.03 1.83 -0.23
N ILE A 54 7.05 2.14 -1.04
CA ILE A 54 8.03 1.16 -1.51
C ILE A 54 9.30 1.26 -0.67
N CYS A 55 9.66 0.16 -0.02
CA CYS A 55 10.87 0.04 0.77
C CYS A 55 11.94 -0.59 -0.10
N LYS A 56 12.78 0.27 -0.70
CA LYS A 56 13.94 -0.10 -1.52
C LYS A 56 13.60 -0.74 -2.88
N ARG A 57 14.41 -0.38 -3.90
CA ARG A 57 14.30 -0.86 -5.30
C ARG A 57 14.86 -2.27 -5.52
N ASP A 58 15.25 -2.96 -4.46
CA ASP A 58 15.77 -4.33 -4.51
C ASP A 58 14.64 -5.38 -4.63
N VAL A 59 13.50 -4.98 -5.22
CA VAL A 59 12.42 -5.92 -5.54
C VAL A 59 12.92 -6.76 -6.72
N LEU A 60 13.44 -7.94 -6.39
CA LEU A 60 13.80 -8.96 -7.36
C LEU A 60 12.64 -9.95 -7.50
N PRO A 61 12.25 -10.28 -8.74
CA PRO A 61 12.72 -9.75 -10.02
C PRO A 61 12.21 -8.32 -10.35
N GLN A 62 13.00 -7.53 -11.10
CA GLN A 62 12.71 -6.12 -11.46
C GLN A 62 11.33 -5.91 -12.11
N GLN A 63 10.85 -6.94 -12.81
CA GLN A 63 9.55 -7.02 -13.45
C GLN A 63 8.41 -6.76 -12.44
N ILE A 64 8.57 -7.19 -11.18
CA ILE A 64 7.59 -6.92 -10.12
C ILE A 64 7.52 -5.42 -9.82
N GLY A 65 8.65 -4.73 -9.78
CA GLY A 65 8.68 -3.28 -9.59
C GLY A 65 7.93 -2.54 -10.70
N LEU A 66 8.16 -2.91 -11.96
CA LEU A 66 7.46 -2.36 -13.12
C LEU A 66 5.95 -2.66 -13.10
N HIS A 67 5.59 -3.88 -12.70
CA HIS A 67 4.18 -4.27 -12.56
C HIS A 67 3.46 -3.40 -11.53
N ILE A 68 4.10 -3.14 -10.38
CA ILE A 68 3.51 -2.33 -9.31
C ILE A 68 3.38 -0.86 -9.72
N LEU A 69 4.36 -0.31 -10.44
CA LEU A 69 4.24 1.03 -11.03
C LEU A 69 3.01 1.12 -11.95
N THR A 70 2.80 0.10 -12.78
CA THR A 70 1.61 0.02 -13.65
C THR A 70 0.31 -0.07 -12.85
N MET A 71 0.26 -0.95 -11.85
CA MET A 71 -0.96 -1.12 -11.03
C MET A 71 -1.31 0.13 -10.22
N THR A 72 -0.31 0.81 -9.65
CA THR A 72 -0.51 2.04 -8.87
C THR A 72 -1.03 3.18 -9.74
N ALA A 73 -0.51 3.31 -10.96
CA ALA A 73 -1.03 4.26 -11.94
C ALA A 73 -2.48 3.96 -12.34
N LEU A 74 -2.80 2.71 -12.66
CA LEU A 74 -4.17 2.29 -13.02
C LEU A 74 -5.16 2.50 -11.86
N ALA A 75 -4.74 2.21 -10.63
CA ALA A 75 -5.53 2.40 -9.43
C ALA A 75 -5.63 3.87 -8.98
N ARG A 76 -4.90 4.79 -9.62
CA ARG A 76 -4.74 6.20 -9.23
C ARG A 76 -4.28 6.37 -7.77
N VAL A 77 -3.40 5.48 -7.33
CA VAL A 77 -2.86 5.46 -5.96
C VAL A 77 -1.53 6.20 -5.93
N LYS A 78 -1.29 6.96 -4.85
CA LYS A 78 -0.03 7.69 -4.67
C LYS A 78 1.10 6.73 -4.38
N LEU A 79 2.29 7.05 -4.90
CA LEU A 79 3.47 6.22 -4.73
C LEU A 79 4.58 7.02 -4.04
N VAL A 80 5.06 6.52 -2.91
CA VAL A 80 6.11 7.15 -2.12
C VAL A 80 7.24 6.16 -1.92
N GLN A 81 8.47 6.62 -2.12
CA GLN A 81 9.64 5.84 -1.76
C GLN A 81 9.93 6.03 -0.28
N LEU A 82 10.00 4.94 0.48
CA LEU A 82 10.36 5.01 1.88
C LEU A 82 11.87 5.28 2.04
N PRO A 83 12.29 6.21 2.91
CA PRO A 83 13.69 6.36 3.29
C PRO A 83 14.27 5.06 3.85
N ALA A 84 15.55 4.79 3.60
CA ALA A 84 16.20 3.55 4.02
C ALA A 84 16.23 3.42 5.55
N GLU A 85 16.37 4.55 6.24
CA GLU A 85 16.42 4.69 7.68
C GLU A 85 15.08 4.35 8.35
N ALA A 86 13.96 4.57 7.64
CA ALA A 86 12.62 4.33 8.15
C ALA A 86 12.20 2.85 8.08
N GLN A 87 12.88 2.02 7.28
CA GLN A 87 12.51 0.61 7.09
C GLN A 87 12.61 -0.19 8.40
N LYS A 88 13.69 0.00 9.17
CA LYS A 88 13.95 -0.75 10.41
C LYS A 88 12.99 -0.36 11.56
N PRO A 89 12.75 0.93 11.86
CA PRO A 89 11.71 1.31 12.82
C PRO A 89 10.33 0.78 12.47
N ILE A 90 9.94 0.83 11.19
CA ILE A 90 8.64 0.34 10.73
C ILE A 90 8.53 -1.18 10.86
N SER A 91 9.57 -1.93 10.50
CA SER A 91 9.54 -3.39 10.64
C SER A 91 9.43 -3.84 12.11
N ILE A 92 10.08 -3.11 13.02
CA ILE A 92 9.97 -3.31 14.47
C ILE A 92 8.54 -2.98 14.94
N ALA A 93 8.00 -1.83 14.56
CA ALA A 93 6.67 -1.38 14.96
C ALA A 93 5.56 -2.36 14.53
N LEU A 94 5.68 -2.93 13.32
CA LEU A 94 4.73 -3.89 12.79
C LEU A 94 4.88 -5.30 13.38
N ARG A 95 5.79 -5.50 14.35
CA ARG A 95 6.09 -6.76 15.05
C ARG A 95 6.27 -7.94 14.10
N ARG A 96 6.72 -7.70 12.87
CA ARG A 96 6.62 -8.68 11.79
C ARG A 96 7.78 -9.67 11.73
N GLY A 97 8.71 -9.64 12.68
CA GLY A 97 9.87 -10.54 12.78
C GLY A 97 10.78 -10.57 11.54
N THR A 98 10.48 -9.78 10.52
CA THR A 98 11.11 -9.77 9.21
C THR A 98 11.99 -8.54 9.11
N THR A 99 13.24 -8.77 8.76
CA THR A 99 14.28 -7.74 8.69
C THR A 99 14.08 -6.76 7.53
N GLN A 100 13.24 -7.09 6.55
CA GLN A 100 13.04 -6.31 5.35
C GLN A 100 11.55 -6.19 4.98
N LEU A 101 10.98 -5.00 5.21
CA LEU A 101 9.72 -4.60 4.59
C LEU A 101 10.00 -4.33 3.11
N SER A 102 9.27 -4.93 2.16
CA SER A 102 9.43 -4.62 0.73
C SER A 102 8.43 -3.56 0.26
N MET A 103 7.18 -3.66 0.72
CA MET A 103 6.10 -2.78 0.30
C MET A 103 5.00 -2.71 1.34
N MET A 104 4.34 -1.55 1.38
CA MET A 104 3.20 -1.29 2.24
C MET A 104 2.20 -0.41 1.49
N LEU A 105 0.91 -0.70 1.62
CA LEU A 105 -0.19 0.18 1.21
C LEU A 105 -0.93 0.60 2.48
N VAL A 106 -1.15 1.91 2.61
CA VAL A 106 -1.88 2.51 3.72
C VAL A 106 -3.06 3.28 3.15
N GLU A 107 -4.25 2.99 3.66
CA GLU A 107 -5.46 3.76 3.35
C GLU A 107 -5.72 4.69 4.52
N LEU A 108 -5.34 5.96 4.37
CA LEU A 108 -5.49 6.94 5.44
C LEU A 108 -6.96 7.33 5.56
N ALA A 109 -7.58 6.97 6.69
CA ALA A 109 -8.92 7.39 7.04
C ALA A 109 -8.94 8.85 7.53
N CYS A 110 -10.12 9.48 7.53
CA CYS A 110 -10.33 10.81 8.07
C CYS A 110 -10.31 10.77 9.61
N SER A 111 -9.14 10.52 10.19
CA SER A 111 -8.87 10.63 11.63
C SER A 111 -8.17 11.95 11.94
N SER A 112 -8.57 12.60 13.03
CA SER A 112 -7.94 13.84 13.53
C SER A 112 -6.45 13.67 13.83
N GLU A 113 -5.99 12.47 14.19
CA GLU A 113 -4.60 12.19 14.55
C GLU A 113 -3.67 12.15 13.32
N LEU A 114 -4.22 11.83 12.15
CA LEU A 114 -3.46 11.63 10.91
C LEU A 114 -3.61 12.78 9.91
N VAL A 115 -4.24 13.89 10.30
CA VAL A 115 -4.53 15.03 9.40
C VAL A 115 -3.26 15.57 8.77
N ASN A 116 -2.21 15.81 9.56
CA ASN A 116 -0.94 16.34 9.03
C ASN A 116 -0.29 15.35 8.05
N PHE A 117 -0.25 14.06 8.41
CA PHE A 117 0.31 13.03 7.54
C PHE A 117 -0.48 12.87 6.25
N ARG A 118 -1.81 12.95 6.32
CA ARG A 118 -2.69 12.94 5.16
C ARG A 118 -2.41 14.15 4.27
N GLN A 119 -2.26 15.34 4.83
CA GLN A 119 -1.95 16.55 4.07
C GLN A 119 -0.60 16.43 3.34
N ASP A 120 0.44 15.91 4.01
CA ASP A 120 1.74 15.63 3.39
C ASP A 120 1.62 14.64 2.22
N VAL A 121 0.85 13.57 2.42
CA VAL A 121 0.56 12.58 1.37
C VAL A 121 -0.27 13.21 0.24
N GLU A 122 -1.21 14.11 0.53
CA GLU A 122 -1.99 14.85 -0.46
C GLU A 122 -1.12 15.74 -1.35
N CYS A 123 0.02 16.24 -0.85
CA CYS A 123 1.01 16.97 -1.66
C CYS A 123 1.83 16.07 -2.61
N VAL A 124 1.89 14.75 -2.38
CA VAL A 124 2.61 13.84 -3.27
C VAL A 124 1.89 13.74 -4.61
N PRO A 125 2.57 13.94 -5.75
CA PRO A 125 1.96 13.79 -7.05
C PRO A 125 1.51 12.34 -7.28
N SER A 126 0.35 12.18 -7.92
CA SER A 126 -0.08 10.88 -8.42
C SER A 126 0.87 10.37 -9.50
N VAL A 127 0.95 9.06 -9.68
CA VAL A 127 1.76 8.46 -10.75
C VAL A 127 1.19 8.84 -12.11
N ASP A 128 1.90 9.67 -12.86
CA ASP A 128 1.57 10.02 -14.24
C ASP A 128 2.15 8.97 -15.20
N ALA A 129 1.30 8.04 -15.64
CA ALA A 129 1.68 6.95 -16.53
C ALA A 129 1.29 7.21 -17.98
N LYS A 130 1.98 8.17 -18.62
CA LYS A 130 1.72 8.56 -20.02
C LYS A 130 1.82 7.40 -21.02
N TRP A 131 2.63 6.38 -20.72
CA TRP A 131 2.76 5.17 -21.53
C TRP A 131 1.48 4.32 -21.57
N LEU A 132 0.53 4.54 -20.66
CA LEU A 132 -0.80 3.90 -20.70
C LEU A 132 -1.78 4.66 -21.61
N SER A 133 -1.60 5.97 -21.77
CA SER A 133 -2.41 6.80 -22.65
C SER A 133 -1.78 6.90 -24.04
N GLN A 134 -2.12 5.97 -24.93
CA GLN A 134 -1.65 5.93 -26.32
C GLN A 134 -2.14 7.13 -27.16
N SER A 135 -1.55 8.31 -26.99
CA SER A 135 -1.88 9.48 -27.81
C SER A 135 -0.67 10.31 -28.24
N GLY A 136 0.51 9.69 -28.36
CA GLY A 136 1.71 10.35 -28.86
C GLY A 136 2.65 9.42 -29.62
N TYR A 137 3.32 9.97 -30.63
CA TYR A 137 4.48 9.35 -31.27
C TYR A 137 5.64 9.34 -30.25
N GLU A 138 6.10 8.16 -29.85
CA GLU A 138 7.32 8.06 -29.03
C GLU A 138 8.57 8.13 -29.91
N GLN A 139 9.60 8.83 -29.42
CA GLN A 139 10.90 8.84 -30.08
C GLN A 139 11.54 7.44 -30.00
N PHE A 140 12.14 6.99 -31.10
CA PHE A 140 12.85 5.72 -31.13
C PHE A 140 14.09 5.76 -30.25
N ASN A 141 14.11 4.93 -29.21
CA ASN A 141 15.30 4.73 -28.36
C ASN A 141 16.16 3.60 -28.92
N THR A 142 17.18 3.93 -29.73
CA THR A 142 18.16 2.95 -30.22
C THR A 142 19.28 2.76 -29.22
N LYS A 143 19.44 1.54 -28.68
CA LYS A 143 20.55 1.17 -27.81
C LYS A 143 21.52 0.24 -28.55
N VAL A 144 22.76 0.67 -28.71
CA VAL A 144 23.84 -0.19 -29.26
C VAL A 144 24.38 -1.05 -28.13
N ILE A 145 24.26 -2.38 -28.27
CA ILE A 145 24.83 -3.35 -27.32
C ILE A 145 26.10 -3.92 -27.94
N ILE A 146 27.25 -3.64 -27.32
CA ILE A 146 28.53 -4.20 -27.75
C ILE A 146 28.73 -5.54 -27.00
N SER A 147 28.54 -6.65 -27.70
CA SER A 147 28.91 -7.96 -27.17
C SER A 147 30.38 -8.25 -27.47
N LYS A 148 31.19 -8.53 -26.45
CA LYS A 148 32.53 -9.10 -26.65
C LYS A 148 32.36 -10.57 -27.05
N SER A 149 32.80 -10.94 -28.26
CA SER A 149 32.95 -12.33 -28.67
C SER A 149 34.04 -12.98 -27.82
N GLN A 150 33.69 -14.04 -27.10
CA GLN A 150 34.66 -14.98 -26.51
C GLN A 150 35.15 -15.96 -27.57
#